data_AF-A0A7W7TXZ8-F1
#
_entry.id   AF-A0A7W7TXZ8-F1
#
_cell.length_a   1.000
_cell.length_b   1.000
_cell.length_c   1.000
_cell.angle_alpha   90.00
_cell.angle_beta   90.00
_cell.angle_gamma   90.00
#
_symmetry.space_group_name_H-M   'P 1'
#
loop_
_entity.id
_entity.type
_entity.pdbx_description
1 polymer ?
#
loop_
_entity_poly.entity_id
_entity_poly.type
_entity_poly.pdbx_seq_one_letter_code
_entity_poly.pdbx_strand_id
1 'polypeptide(L)'
;MWSFFYIMTAQVRFQFRRSGFRRSGDTMDDRHDARTGGTGDDIAYVCTQLDRMREDLQAYGPQGAEPLERVVAAVRAGQDPTAPLDALHEALLFAGDATGVRGQGRGLFPIGVGAQRPDGWLLLCPTGQCARYAWPDAQEPSGCRITGQPLRRERL
;
A
#
# COMPACT_ATOMS: atom_id res chain seq x y z
N MET A 1 -10.54 4.04 39.91
CA MET A 1 -10.21 5.40 40.38
C MET A 1 -8.80 5.71 39.90
N TRP A 2 -8.70 6.46 38.79
CA TRP A 2 -7.60 7.36 38.36
C TRP A 2 -6.19 6.76 38.25
N SER A 3 -5.68 6.53 37.02
CA SER A 3 -4.95 7.52 36.20
C SER A 3 -3.68 8.02 36.88
N PHE A 4 -2.50 7.76 36.30
CA PHE A 4 -1.72 8.76 35.56
C PHE A 4 -0.22 8.43 35.42
N PHE A 5 0.30 8.74 34.22
CA PHE A 5 1.66 9.19 33.90
C PHE A 5 2.86 8.25 34.16
N TYR A 6 3.41 7.68 33.07
CA TYR A 6 4.75 8.09 32.64
C TYR A 6 4.94 7.82 31.14
N ILE A 7 4.60 8.84 30.34
CA ILE A 7 5.04 8.97 28.95
C ILE A 7 6.49 9.45 29.02
N MET A 8 7.43 8.56 28.75
CA MET A 8 8.84 8.91 28.63
C MET A 8 9.21 9.03 27.13
N THR A 9 9.01 10.24 26.63
CA THR A 9 9.85 10.97 25.67
C THR A 9 10.94 10.19 24.92
N ALA A 10 10.61 9.71 23.72
CA ALA A 10 11.61 9.36 22.70
C ALA A 10 12.00 10.63 21.91
N GLN A 11 13.08 11.30 22.34
CA GLN A 11 13.77 12.31 21.54
C GLN A 11 14.60 11.61 20.45
N VAL A 12 14.04 11.41 19.27
CA VAL A 12 14.84 11.12 18.07
C VAL A 12 15.32 12.44 17.50
N ARG A 13 16.62 12.68 17.68
CA ARG A 13 17.37 13.83 17.15
C ARG A 13 17.44 13.73 15.62
N PHE A 14 16.45 14.27 14.94
CA PHE A 14 16.44 14.43 13.48
C PHE A 14 17.40 15.58 13.12
N GLN A 15 18.64 15.23 12.75
CA GLN A 15 19.66 16.20 12.30
C GLN A 15 19.29 16.72 10.90
N PHE A 16 18.60 17.86 10.90
CA PHE A 16 18.24 18.64 9.73
C PHE A 16 19.46 19.44 9.24
N ARG A 17 20.21 18.92 8.26
CA ARG A 17 21.28 19.70 7.60
C ARG A 17 20.71 20.40 6.37
N ARG A 18 20.44 21.69 6.55
CA ARG A 18 19.98 22.66 5.55
C ARG A 18 21.16 23.11 4.68
N SER A 19 21.08 22.85 3.38
CA SER A 19 21.82 23.53 2.31
C SER A 19 21.13 23.10 1.01
N GLY A 20 20.21 23.88 0.44
CA GLY A 20 20.46 25.16 -0.20
C GLY A 20 20.77 24.92 -1.68
N PHE A 21 19.76 24.73 -2.53
CA PHE A 21 19.95 24.71 -3.98
C PHE A 21 18.77 25.35 -4.72
N ARG A 22 19.11 26.16 -5.72
CA ARG A 22 18.32 27.21 -6.37
C ARG A 22 17.21 26.68 -7.28
N ARG A 23 16.19 27.52 -7.40
CA ARG A 23 15.19 27.59 -8.48
C ARG A 23 15.87 28.00 -9.80
N SER A 24 15.59 27.31 -10.89
CA SER A 24 15.57 27.86 -12.25
C SER A 24 14.65 26.99 -13.09
N GLY A 25 13.74 27.63 -13.81
CA GLY A 25 12.69 27.00 -14.57
C GLY A 25 13.09 26.66 -16.00
N ASP A 26 12.03 26.41 -16.77
CA ASP A 26 11.91 26.30 -18.22
C ASP A 26 11.89 24.89 -18.85
N THR A 27 10.65 24.55 -19.21
CA THR A 27 10.15 24.01 -20.49
C THR A 27 10.30 22.54 -20.86
N MET A 28 9.14 22.02 -21.27
CA MET A 28 8.89 20.95 -22.26
C MET A 28 9.20 19.49 -21.87
N ASP A 29 8.13 18.82 -21.43
CA ASP A 29 7.43 17.79 -22.21
C ASP A 29 8.33 16.84 -23.02
N ASP A 30 8.97 15.92 -22.31
CA ASP A 30 9.48 14.68 -22.90
C ASP A 30 9.09 13.49 -22.02
N ARG A 31 7.98 12.86 -22.43
CA ARG A 31 7.58 11.45 -22.29
C ARG A 31 8.56 10.55 -21.52
N HIS A 32 8.63 10.77 -20.22
CA HIS A 32 8.91 9.72 -19.24
C HIS A 32 7.71 9.63 -18.30
N ASP A 33 6.57 9.23 -18.87
CA ASP A 33 5.56 8.42 -18.18
C ASP A 33 6.21 7.08 -17.79
N ALA A 34 7.19 7.14 -16.89
CA ALA A 34 7.54 6.02 -16.04
C ALA A 34 6.29 5.74 -15.21
N ARG A 35 5.42 4.89 -15.77
CA ARG A 35 4.08 4.57 -15.27
C ARG A 35 4.16 4.11 -13.81
N THR A 36 4.08 5.07 -12.91
CA THR A 36 3.94 4.86 -11.47
C THR A 36 2.47 4.49 -11.28
N GLY A 37 2.18 3.33 -10.67
CA GLY A 37 0.81 2.93 -10.36
C GLY A 37 0.13 4.00 -9.50
N GLY A 38 -1.20 4.09 -9.57
CA GLY A 38 -1.93 5.02 -8.70
C GLY A 38 -1.91 4.54 -7.24
N THR A 39 -2.23 5.42 -6.29
CA THR A 39 -2.35 5.08 -4.85
C THR A 39 -3.19 3.82 -4.61
N GLY A 40 -4.24 3.60 -5.42
CA GLY A 40 -5.08 2.40 -5.33
C GLY A 40 -4.38 1.10 -5.75
N ASP A 41 -3.44 1.16 -6.70
CA ASP A 41 -2.63 0.02 -7.13
C ASP A 41 -1.60 -0.35 -6.06
N ASP A 42 -0.99 0.66 -5.43
CA ASP A 42 -0.08 0.47 -4.31
C ASP A 42 -0.78 -0.22 -3.13
N ILE A 43 -2.00 0.20 -2.80
CA ILE A 43 -2.82 -0.48 -1.77
C ILE A 43 -3.20 -1.89 -2.21
N ALA A 44 -3.47 -2.12 -3.51
CA ALA A 44 -3.74 -3.45 -4.04
C ALA A 44 -2.56 -4.41 -3.90
N TYR A 45 -1.34 -3.91 -4.12
CA TYR A 45 -0.11 -4.66 -3.90
C TYR A 45 0.07 -4.99 -2.42
N VAL A 46 -0.04 -4.00 -1.53
CA VAL A 46 0.02 -4.20 -0.07
C VAL A 46 -1.02 -5.20 0.40
N CYS A 47 -2.27 -5.09 -0.07
CA CYS A 47 -3.35 -6.02 0.28
C CYS A 47 -3.02 -7.47 -0.14
N THR A 48 -2.36 -7.64 -1.28
CA THR A 48 -2.00 -8.97 -1.81
C THR A 48 -0.83 -9.60 -1.08
N GLN A 49 0.15 -8.80 -0.65
CA GLN A 49 1.37 -9.28 0.01
C GLN A 49 1.37 -9.04 1.53
N LEU A 50 0.23 -8.67 2.13
CA LEU A 50 0.16 -8.15 3.49
C LEU A 50 0.90 -8.98 4.54
N ASP A 51 0.64 -10.29 4.55
CA ASP A 51 1.22 -11.19 5.55
C ASP A 51 2.72 -11.39 5.33
N ARG A 52 3.14 -11.57 4.07
CA ARG A 52 4.55 -11.67 3.69
C ARG A 52 5.33 -10.40 4.05
N MET A 53 4.81 -9.22 3.70
CA MET A 53 5.45 -7.95 4.05
C MET A 53 5.58 -7.79 5.56
N ARG A 54 4.58 -8.22 6.33
CA ARG A 54 4.62 -8.17 7.78
C ARG A 54 5.73 -9.07 8.34
N GLU A 55 5.83 -10.30 7.85
CA GLU A 55 6.89 -11.24 8.24
C GLU A 55 8.28 -10.70 7.90
N ASP A 56 8.46 -10.25 6.64
CA ASP A 56 9.72 -9.69 6.17
C ASP A 56 10.14 -8.48 7.01
N LEU A 57 9.22 -7.55 7.29
CA LEU A 57 9.50 -6.36 8.10
C LEU A 57 9.77 -6.68 9.57
N GLN A 58 9.11 -7.68 10.15
CA GLN A 58 9.35 -8.11 11.53
C GLN A 58 10.77 -8.70 11.72
N ALA A 59 11.36 -9.28 10.68
CA ALA A 59 12.72 -9.79 10.72
C ALA A 59 13.77 -8.69 11.00
N TYR A 60 13.45 -7.42 10.72
CA TYR A 60 14.33 -6.27 10.96
C TYR A 60 14.17 -5.63 12.35
N GLY A 61 13.29 -6.19 13.19
CA GLY A 61 13.13 -5.80 14.59
C GLY A 61 11.67 -5.67 15.04
N PRO A 62 11.45 -5.47 16.35
CA PRO A 62 10.11 -5.48 16.94
C PRO A 62 9.19 -4.36 16.44
N GLN A 63 9.74 -3.28 15.88
CA GLN A 63 9.00 -2.16 15.29
C GLN A 63 9.08 -2.13 13.75
N GLY A 64 9.71 -3.12 13.12
CA GLY A 64 9.94 -3.11 11.68
C GLY A 64 8.64 -3.07 10.85
N ALA A 65 7.56 -3.66 11.37
CA ALA A 65 6.24 -3.64 10.72
C ALA A 65 5.42 -2.35 10.98
N GLU A 66 5.88 -1.40 11.80
CA GLU A 66 5.10 -0.18 12.07
C GLU A 66 4.71 0.63 10.81
N PRO A 67 5.59 0.81 9.80
CA PRO A 67 5.22 1.50 8.57
C PRO A 67 4.05 0.81 7.84
N LEU A 68 4.03 -0.52 7.81
CA LEU A 68 2.95 -1.30 7.22
C LEU A 68 1.64 -1.14 8.00
N GLU A 69 1.71 -1.20 9.34
CA GLU A 69 0.53 -1.05 10.18
C GLU A 69 -0.08 0.37 10.09
N ARG A 70 0.73 1.41 9.84
CA ARG A 70 0.21 2.76 9.54
C ARG A 70 -0.59 2.82 8.24
N VAL A 71 -0.15 2.12 7.19
CA VAL A 71 -0.91 2.00 5.93
C VAL A 71 -2.23 1.28 6.18
N VAL A 72 -2.19 0.16 6.89
CA VAL A 72 -3.39 -0.62 7.25
C VAL A 72 -4.39 0.23 8.05
N ALA A 73 -3.90 1.00 9.02
CA ALA A 73 -4.73 1.88 9.83
C ALA A 73 -5.38 2.99 9.00
N ALA A 74 -4.63 3.65 8.10
CA ALA A 74 -5.16 4.70 7.23
C ALA A 74 -6.26 4.16 6.31
N VAL A 75 -6.03 3.00 5.69
CA VAL A 75 -7.02 2.37 4.80
C VAL A 75 -8.28 1.95 5.55
N ARG A 76 -8.13 1.38 6.76
CA ARG A 76 -9.27 1.03 7.63
C ARG A 76 -10.10 2.25 8.03
N ALA A 77 -9.43 3.37 8.29
CA ALA A 77 -10.07 4.62 8.66
C ALA A 77 -10.67 5.39 7.45
N GLY A 78 -10.47 4.90 6.22
CA GLY A 78 -10.89 5.63 5.02
C GLY A 78 -10.11 6.93 4.81
N GLN A 79 -8.92 7.05 5.39
CA GLN A 79 -8.06 8.22 5.30
C GLN A 79 -7.16 8.13 4.07
N ASP A 80 -6.54 9.26 3.70
CA ASP A 80 -5.52 9.30 2.64
C ASP A 80 -4.28 8.50 3.07
N PRO A 81 -3.94 7.40 2.37
CA PRO A 81 -2.82 6.55 2.72
C PRO A 81 -1.52 6.96 2.01
N THR A 82 -1.49 8.05 1.24
CA THR A 82 -0.32 8.45 0.44
C THR A 82 0.95 8.60 1.28
N ALA A 83 0.91 9.41 2.35
CA ALA A 83 2.09 9.59 3.22
C ALA A 83 2.51 8.29 3.97
N PRO A 84 1.58 7.48 4.52
CA PRO A 84 1.91 6.15 5.03
C PRO A 84 2.55 5.22 3.99
N LEU A 85 2.08 5.22 2.74
CA LEU A 85 2.63 4.40 1.65
C LEU A 85 4.05 4.83 1.29
N ASP A 86 4.32 6.13 1.26
CA ASP A 86 5.67 6.65 1.04
C ASP A 86 6.62 6.16 2.15
N ALA A 87 6.18 6.23 3.41
CA ALA A 87 6.98 5.75 4.54
C ALA A 87 7.22 4.23 4.51
N LEU A 88 6.22 3.44 4.06
CA LEU A 88 6.38 2.01 3.86
C LEU A 88 7.35 1.71 2.72
N HIS A 89 7.29 2.45 1.62
CA HIS A 89 8.21 2.30 0.50
C HIS A 89 9.66 2.51 0.95
N GLU A 90 9.96 3.60 1.65
CA GLU A 90 11.30 3.87 2.17
C GLU A 90 11.78 2.79 3.16
N ALA A 91 10.88 2.29 4.01
CA ALA A 91 11.21 1.21 4.94
C ALA A 91 11.59 -0.10 4.21
N LEU A 92 10.86 -0.44 3.14
CA LEU A 92 11.16 -1.60 2.31
C LEU A 92 12.50 -1.44 1.57
N LEU A 93 12.78 -0.26 1.01
CA LEU A 93 14.07 0.03 0.38
C LEU A 93 15.23 -0.14 1.38
N PHE A 94 15.08 0.38 2.60
CA PHE A 94 16.09 0.23 3.65
C PHE A 94 16.27 -1.22 4.10
N ALA A 95 15.19 -2.01 4.10
CA ALA A 95 15.20 -3.45 4.35
C ALA A 95 15.81 -4.25 3.19
N GLY A 96 16.22 -3.62 2.09
CA GLY A 96 16.85 -4.30 0.96
C GLY A 96 15.88 -4.85 -0.09
N ASP A 97 14.57 -4.56 0.02
CA ASP A 97 13.66 -4.72 -1.11
C ASP A 97 13.94 -3.61 -2.12
N ALA A 98 14.67 -3.95 -3.19
CA ALA A 98 15.07 -3.00 -4.22
C ALA A 98 13.89 -2.36 -4.99
N THR A 99 12.68 -2.91 -4.86
CA THR A 99 11.48 -2.43 -5.57
C THR A 99 10.53 -1.64 -4.68
N GLY A 100 10.54 -1.92 -3.37
CA GLY A 100 9.56 -1.39 -2.42
C GLY A 100 8.12 -1.58 -2.90
N VAL A 101 7.20 -0.72 -2.44
CA VAL A 101 5.79 -0.77 -2.85
C VAL A 101 5.58 -0.51 -4.35
N ARG A 102 6.43 0.30 -4.99
CA ARG A 102 6.17 0.91 -6.31
C ARG A 102 6.83 0.19 -7.48
N GLY A 103 7.76 -0.74 -7.24
CA GLY A 103 8.52 -1.39 -8.32
C GLY A 103 7.79 -2.54 -9.04
N GLN A 104 6.57 -2.88 -8.62
CA GLN A 104 5.78 -3.99 -9.17
C GLN A 104 4.61 -3.54 -10.05
N GLY A 105 4.61 -2.26 -10.47
CA GLY A 105 3.65 -1.75 -11.44
C GLY A 105 3.78 -2.47 -12.79
N ARG A 106 3.13 -3.64 -12.90
CA ARG A 106 2.66 -4.38 -14.10
C ARG A 106 2.46 -5.86 -13.77
N GLY A 107 1.53 -6.16 -12.86
CA GLY A 107 0.74 -7.37 -13.03
C GLY A 107 -0.15 -7.17 -14.26
N LEU A 108 0.37 -7.39 -15.48
CA LEU A 108 -0.49 -7.61 -16.64
C LEU A 108 -1.24 -8.92 -16.34
N PHE A 109 -2.46 -8.82 -15.82
CA PHE A 109 -3.37 -9.95 -15.90
C PHE A 109 -3.53 -10.23 -17.40
N PRO A 110 -3.10 -11.41 -17.91
CA PRO A 110 -3.32 -11.73 -19.31
C PRO A 110 -4.82 -11.83 -19.55
N ILE A 111 -5.43 -10.76 -20.07
CA ILE A 111 -6.77 -10.82 -20.63
C ILE A 111 -6.63 -11.64 -21.92
N GLY A 112 -6.97 -12.92 -21.86
CA GLY A 112 -7.01 -13.73 -23.08
C GLY A 112 -6.81 -15.23 -22.98
N VAL A 113 -6.84 -15.86 -21.80
CA VAL A 113 -6.78 -17.33 -21.73
C VAL A 113 -7.86 -17.89 -20.81
N GLY A 114 -9.02 -18.17 -21.41
CA GLY A 114 -9.97 -19.22 -21.00
C GLY A 114 -10.41 -19.26 -19.54
N ALA A 115 -11.18 -18.28 -19.09
CA ALA A 115 -12.13 -18.51 -18.01
C ALA A 115 -13.52 -18.14 -18.55
N GLN A 116 -14.46 -19.09 -18.54
CA GLN A 116 -15.88 -18.80 -18.76
C GLN A 116 -16.22 -17.55 -17.95
N ARG A 117 -16.77 -16.51 -18.59
CA ARG A 117 -17.11 -15.24 -17.95
C ARG A 117 -17.99 -15.55 -16.73
N PRO A 118 -17.46 -15.47 -15.49
CA PRO A 118 -18.25 -15.76 -14.31
C PRO A 118 -19.37 -14.74 -14.23
N ASP A 119 -20.50 -15.11 -13.61
CA ASP A 119 -21.67 -14.28 -13.35
C ASP A 119 -21.28 -12.81 -13.20
N GLY A 120 -21.90 -11.90 -13.99
CA GLY A 120 -21.46 -10.51 -14.25
C GLY A 120 -21.27 -9.60 -13.04
N TRP A 121 -20.43 -9.98 -12.10
CA TRP A 121 -20.20 -9.43 -10.79
C TRP A 121 -18.69 -9.45 -10.51
N LEU A 122 -18.20 -8.37 -9.92
CA LEU A 122 -16.85 -8.22 -9.40
C LEU A 122 -16.89 -8.12 -7.88
N LEU A 123 -15.87 -8.67 -7.23
CA LEU A 123 -15.61 -8.47 -5.81
C LEU A 123 -14.55 -7.37 -5.66
N LEU A 124 -14.91 -6.30 -4.96
CA LEU A 124 -14.11 -5.08 -4.82
C LEU A 124 -13.83 -4.74 -3.36
N CYS A 125 -12.84 -3.87 -3.15
CA CYS A 125 -12.52 -3.32 -1.83
C CYS A 125 -13.74 -2.65 -1.18
N PRO A 126 -14.05 -2.95 0.10
CA PRO A 126 -15.20 -2.36 0.78
C PRO A 126 -15.10 -0.84 0.96
N THR A 127 -13.88 -0.29 1.06
CA THR A 127 -13.64 1.15 1.19
C THR A 127 -13.46 1.86 -0.15
N GLY A 128 -13.36 1.11 -1.27
CA GLY A 128 -13.13 1.66 -2.61
C GLY A 128 -11.75 2.31 -2.82
N GLN A 129 -10.85 2.24 -1.83
CA GLN A 129 -9.51 2.85 -1.92
C GLN A 129 -8.50 1.96 -2.65
N CYS A 130 -8.74 0.66 -2.69
CA CYS A 130 -7.84 -0.32 -3.29
C CYS A 130 -8.35 -0.74 -4.68
N ALA A 131 -7.45 -0.79 -5.66
CA ALA A 131 -7.78 -1.16 -7.04
C ALA A 131 -7.91 -2.69 -7.26
N ARG A 132 -7.70 -3.51 -6.23
CA ARG A 132 -7.82 -4.97 -6.32
C ARG A 132 -9.27 -5.38 -6.59
N TYR A 133 -9.43 -6.25 -7.57
CA TYR A 133 -10.68 -6.93 -7.86
C TYR A 133 -10.47 -8.44 -7.95
N ALA A 134 -11.52 -9.20 -7.68
CA ALA A 134 -11.55 -10.65 -7.87
C ALA A 134 -12.87 -11.08 -8.51
N TRP A 135 -12.84 -12.20 -9.24
CA TRP A 135 -14.05 -12.85 -9.72
C TRP A 135 -14.64 -13.75 -8.62
N PRO A 136 -15.97 -13.91 -8.54
CA PRO A 136 -16.63 -14.70 -7.49
C PRO A 136 -16.18 -16.17 -7.42
N ASP A 137 -15.77 -16.74 -8.57
CA ASP A 137 -15.35 -18.15 -8.70
C ASP A 137 -13.85 -18.36 -8.53
N ALA A 138 -13.06 -17.27 -8.44
CA ALA A 138 -11.67 -17.40 -8.04
C ALA A 138 -11.67 -17.93 -6.58
N GLN A 139 -10.82 -18.90 -6.26
CA GLN A 139 -10.63 -19.44 -4.90
C GLN A 139 -10.13 -18.38 -3.87
N GLU A 140 -10.22 -17.10 -4.20
CA GLU A 140 -9.75 -16.01 -3.38
C GLU A 140 -10.73 -15.74 -2.23
N PRO A 141 -10.24 -15.51 -1.00
CA PRO A 141 -11.10 -15.30 0.16
C PRO A 141 -12.07 -14.14 -0.08
N SER A 142 -13.33 -14.33 0.29
CA SER A 142 -14.43 -13.37 0.11
C SER A 142 -14.32 -12.08 0.94
N GLY A 143 -13.17 -11.86 1.60
CA GLY A 143 -12.90 -10.74 2.50
C GLY A 143 -11.63 -9.97 2.15
N CYS A 144 -11.64 -8.68 2.46
CA CYS A 144 -10.48 -7.81 2.37
C CYS A 144 -9.43 -8.23 3.40
N ARG A 145 -8.17 -8.48 2.98
CA ARG A 145 -7.08 -8.82 3.93
C ARG A 145 -6.71 -7.68 4.88
N ILE A 146 -6.94 -6.43 4.46
CA ILE A 146 -6.66 -5.24 5.28
C ILE A 146 -7.71 -5.08 6.38
N THR A 147 -9.01 -5.12 6.03
CA THR A 147 -10.10 -4.81 6.98
C THR A 147 -10.78 -6.05 7.58
N GLY A 148 -10.59 -7.22 6.98
CA GLY A 148 -11.33 -8.45 7.30
C GLY A 148 -12.80 -8.43 6.87
N GLN A 149 -13.29 -7.31 6.33
CA GLN A 149 -14.69 -7.15 5.92
C GLN A 149 -14.97 -7.87 4.60
N PRO A 150 -16.23 -8.31 4.37
CA PRO A 150 -16.62 -8.89 3.09
C PRO A 150 -16.38 -7.92 1.94
N LEU A 151 -15.91 -8.44 0.81
CA LEU A 151 -15.72 -7.65 -0.41
C LEU A 151 -17.07 -7.18 -0.96
N ARG A 152 -17.10 -5.97 -1.52
CA ARG A 152 -18.29 -5.39 -2.15
C ARG A 152 -18.54 -6.10 -3.49
N ARG A 153 -19.78 -6.51 -3.73
CA ARG A 153 -20.20 -7.03 -5.04
C ARG A 153 -20.67 -5.89 -5.93
N GLU A 154 -20.14 -5.79 -7.13
CA GLU A 154 -20.54 -4.79 -8.12
C GLU A 154 -20.84 -5.46 -9.44
N ARG A 155 -21.98 -5.12 -10.06
CA ARG A 155 -22.42 -5.73 -11.32
C ARG A 155 -21.77 -5.02 -12.50
N LEU A 156 -21.25 -5.79 -13.46
CA LEU A 156 -20.74 -5.31 -14.75
C LEU A 156 -21.87 -4.88 -15.69
#